data_AF-A0A2K9NEH5-F1
#
_entry.id   AF-A0A2K9NEH5-F1
#
_cell.length_a   1.000
_cell.length_b   1.000
_cell.length_c   1.000
_cell.angle_alpha   90.00
_cell.angle_beta   90.00
_cell.angle_gamma   90.00
#
_symmetry.space_group_name_H-M   'P 1'
#
loop_
_entity.id
_entity.type
_entity.pdbx_description
1 polymer ?
#
loop_
_entity_poly.entity_id
_entity_poly.type
_entity_poly.pdbx_seq_one_letter_code
_entity_poly.pdbx_strand_id
1 'polypeptide(L)'
;MLKRRYTAEEVEQKLALADALLNEGYKIVDIARELGVTRVTYYRWRQDQAGEKPAMVRRLEQLERENAELRRRLADLLRAGYRADTAVAA
;
A
#
# COMPACT_ATOMS: atom_id res chain seq x y z
N MET A 1 31.60 -10.51 6.93
CA MET A 1 30.50 -11.11 6.13
C MET A 1 29.62 -10.00 5.59
N LEU A 2 29.41 -9.93 4.27
CA LEU A 2 28.46 -8.98 3.67
C LEU A 2 27.05 -9.33 4.15
N LYS A 3 26.36 -8.41 4.82
CA LYS A 3 24.91 -8.53 5.04
C LYS A 3 24.24 -8.45 3.67
N ARG A 4 23.69 -9.55 3.17
CA ARG A 4 22.73 -9.49 2.06
C ARG A 4 21.58 -8.59 2.52
N ARG A 5 21.36 -7.49 1.80
CA ARG A 5 20.18 -6.65 1.98
C ARG A 5 19.09 -7.28 1.13
N TYR A 6 17.99 -7.66 1.76
CA TYR A 6 16.80 -8.09 1.05
C TYR A 6 16.12 -6.85 0.46
N THR A 7 15.68 -6.94 -0.79
CA THR A 7 14.84 -5.88 -1.39
C THR A 7 13.43 -5.94 -0.80
N ALA A 8 12.66 -4.85 -0.93
CA ALA A 8 11.27 -4.84 -0.46
C ALA A 8 10.43 -5.95 -1.13
N GLU A 9 10.66 -6.19 -2.42
CA GLU A 9 9.99 -7.24 -3.19
C GLU A 9 10.37 -8.65 -2.72
N GLU A 10 11.66 -8.90 -2.44
CA GLU A 10 12.11 -10.18 -1.88
C GLU A 10 11.51 -10.45 -0.50
N VAL A 11 11.36 -9.41 0.33
CA VAL A 11 10.70 -9.51 1.64
C VAL A 11 9.23 -9.85 1.48
N GLU A 12 8.52 -9.19 0.56
CA GLU A 12 7.10 -9.42 0.31
C GLU A 12 6.83 -10.84 -0.20
N GLN A 13 7.61 -11.31 -1.18
CA GLN A 13 7.51 -12.69 -1.70
C GLN A 13 7.75 -13.73 -0.60
N LYS A 14 8.76 -13.50 0.25
CA LYS A 14 9.06 -14.39 1.39
C LYS A 14 7.94 -14.39 2.43
N LEU A 15 7.35 -13.24 2.72
CA LEU A 15 6.22 -13.17 3.64
C LEU A 15 4.95 -13.83 3.08
N ALA A 16 4.70 -13.73 1.77
CA ALA A 16 3.60 -14.42 1.12
C ALA A 16 3.75 -15.95 1.23
N LEU A 17 4.96 -16.47 0.99
CA LEU A 17 5.26 -17.89 1.21
C LEU A 17 5.09 -18.29 2.69
N ALA A 18 5.52 -17.42 3.61
CA ALA A 18 5.33 -17.65 5.04
C ALA A 18 3.85 -17.77 5.43
N ASP A 19 2.98 -16.93 4.85
CA ASP A 19 1.54 -16.96 5.09
C ASP A 19 0.88 -18.22 4.52
N ALA A 20 1.31 -18.69 3.33
CA ALA A 20 0.87 -19.96 2.78
C ALA A 20 1.22 -21.14 3.70
N LEU A 21 2.48 -21.22 4.15
CA LEU A 21 2.93 -22.30 5.05
C LEU A 21 2.26 -22.23 6.43
N LEU A 22 1.97 -21.03 6.95
CA LEU A 22 1.19 -20.88 8.19
C LEU A 22 -0.23 -21.45 8.04
N ASN A 23 -0.88 -21.21 6.90
CA ASN A 23 -2.22 -21.73 6.63
C ASN A 23 -2.24 -23.26 6.50
N GLU A 24 -1.14 -23.85 6.03
CA GLU A 24 -0.92 -25.30 6.00
C GLU A 24 -0.57 -25.89 7.38
N GLY A 25 -0.38 -25.05 8.41
CA GLY A 25 -0.15 -25.47 9.79
C GLY A 25 1.33 -25.61 10.18
N TYR A 26 2.27 -25.14 9.34
CA TYR A 26 3.69 -25.19 9.66
C TYR A 26 4.04 -24.25 10.82
N LYS A 27 5.01 -24.66 11.64
CA LYS A 27 5.52 -23.84 12.75
C LYS A 27 6.45 -22.77 12.23
N ILE A 28 6.44 -21.59 12.87
CA ILE A 28 7.28 -20.44 12.53
C ILE A 28 8.79 -20.78 12.49
N VAL A 29 9.23 -21.75 13.30
CA VAL A 29 10.64 -22.21 13.28
C VAL A 29 11.00 -22.85 11.95
N ASP A 30 10.11 -23.68 11.41
CA ASP A 30 10.33 -24.39 10.14
C ASP A 30 10.16 -23.44 8.96
N ILE A 31 9.19 -22.53 9.04
CA ILE A 31 9.01 -21.45 8.06
C ILE A 31 10.25 -20.56 7.99
N ALA A 32 10.82 -20.14 9.12
CA ALA A 32 12.03 -19.32 9.11
C ALA A 32 13.21 -20.04 8.44
N ARG A 33 13.34 -21.36 8.64
CA ARG A 33 14.35 -22.20 7.96
C ARG A 33 14.10 -22.25 6.46
N GLU A 34 12.87 -22.49 6.04
CA GLU A 34 12.47 -22.56 4.62
C GLU A 34 12.74 -21.24 3.90
N LEU A 35 12.43 -20.12 4.56
CA LEU A 35 12.70 -18.78 4.03
C LEU A 35 14.19 -18.42 4.01
N GLY A 36 15.06 -19.21 4.64
CA GLY A 36 16.48 -18.94 4.77
C GLY A 36 16.78 -17.71 5.63
N VAL A 37 15.95 -17.43 6.63
CA VAL A 37 16.07 -16.26 7.52
C VAL A 37 15.99 -16.67 8.99
N THR A 38 16.41 -15.76 9.88
CA THR A 38 16.19 -15.96 11.32
C THR A 38 14.75 -15.64 11.68
N ARG A 39 14.22 -16.26 12.74
CA ARG A 39 12.90 -15.89 13.28
C ARG A 39 12.80 -14.40 13.64
N VAL A 40 13.91 -13.81 14.11
CA VAL A 40 13.98 -12.38 14.44
C VAL A 40 13.77 -11.53 13.19
N THR A 41 14.38 -11.90 12.07
CA THR A 41 14.18 -11.25 10.77
C THR A 41 12.72 -11.36 10.33
N TYR A 42 12.13 -12.56 10.42
CA TYR A 42 10.72 -12.78 10.08
C TYR A 42 9.77 -11.89 10.90
N TYR A 43 9.95 -11.83 12.22
CA TYR A 43 9.09 -11.01 13.08
C TYR A 43 9.27 -9.50 12.82
N ARG A 44 10.49 -9.04 12.54
CA ARG A 44 10.73 -7.65 12.15
C ARG A 44 9.99 -7.29 10.87
N TRP A 45 10.13 -8.11 9.82
CA TRP A 45 9.40 -7.89 8.57
C TRP A 45 7.89 -7.89 8.75
N ARG A 46 7.34 -8.76 9.60
CA ARG A 46 5.91 -8.76 9.95
C ARG A 46 5.47 -7.48 10.65
N GLN A 47 6.29 -6.96 11.55
CA GLN A 47 6.03 -5.70 12.25
C GLN A 47 6.09 -4.50 11.29
N ASP A 48 7.11 -4.45 10.43
CA ASP A 48 7.29 -3.37 9.44
C ASP A 48 6.10 -3.34 8.46
N GLN A 49 5.68 -4.49 7.95
CA GLN A 49 4.53 -4.63 7.05
C GLN A 49 3.18 -4.31 7.72
N ALA A 50 3.03 -4.64 9.01
CA ALA A 50 1.83 -4.29 9.76
C ALA A 50 1.73 -2.77 10.03
N GLY A 51 2.85 -2.05 10.07
CA GLY A 51 2.88 -0.59 10.25
C GLY A 51 2.74 0.21 8.95
N GLU A 52 3.30 -0.30 7.84
CA GLU A 52 3.35 0.44 6.56
C GLU A 52 2.04 0.38 5.77
N LYS A 53 1.39 -0.80 5.70
CA LYS A 53 0.11 -0.97 5.00
C LYS A 53 -1.00 -0.03 5.50
N PRO A 54 -1.27 0.11 6.82
CA PRO A 54 -2.29 1.04 7.28
C PRO A 54 -1.94 2.51 7.05
N ALA A 55 -0.65 2.88 7.04
CA ALA A 55 -0.24 4.25 6.73
C ALA A 55 -0.42 4.58 5.23
N MET A 56 -0.05 3.66 4.35
CA MET A 56 -0.22 3.81 2.90
C MET A 56 -1.71 3.88 2.50
N VAL A 57 -2.55 3.02 3.08
CA VAL A 57 -4.01 3.04 2.84
C VAL A 57 -4.62 4.37 3.26
N ARG A 58 -4.26 4.90 4.44
CA ARG A 58 -4.71 6.23 4.89
C ARG A 58 -4.30 7.35 3.94
N ARG A 59 -3.08 7.29 3.41
CA ARG A 59 -2.60 8.29 2.43
C ARG A 59 -3.35 8.18 1.11
N LEU A 60 -3.67 6.96 0.67
CA LEU A 60 -4.46 6.72 -0.54
C LEU A 60 -5.89 7.27 -0.38
N GLU A 61 -6.57 6.96 0.73
CA GLU A 61 -7.91 7.49 1.03
C GLU A 61 -7.93 9.03 1.06
N GLN A 62 -6.88 9.65 1.63
CA GLN A 62 -6.74 11.10 1.62
C GLN A 62 -6.63 11.64 0.19
N LEU A 63 -5.76 11.05 -0.64
CA LEU A 63 -5.56 11.46 -2.01
C LEU A 63 -6.83 11.27 -2.87
N GLU A 64 -7.58 10.20 -2.66
CA GLU A 64 -8.85 9.95 -3.34
C GLU A 64 -9.90 11.02 -2.97
N ARG A 65 -9.99 11.41 -1.69
CA ARG A 65 -10.87 12.50 -1.24
C ARG A 65 -10.49 13.83 -1.86
N GLU A 66 -9.20 14.18 -1.84
CA GLU A 66 -8.69 15.41 -2.46
C GLU A 66 -8.97 15.41 -3.97
N ASN A 67 -8.79 14.28 -4.66
CA ASN A 67 -9.09 14.16 -6.09
C ASN A 67 -10.59 14.35 -6.36
N ALA A 68 -11.46 13.75 -5.54
CA ALA A 68 -12.91 13.92 -5.65
C ALA A 68 -13.33 15.38 -5.46
N GLU A 69 -12.74 16.07 -4.48
CA GLU A 69 -13.02 17.48 -4.25
C GLU A 69 -12.53 18.36 -5.41
N LEU A 70 -11.31 18.10 -5.92
CA LEU A 70 -10.76 18.81 -7.07
C LEU A 70 -11.63 18.62 -8.32
N ARG A 71 -12.09 17.39 -8.59
CA ARG A 71 -13.01 17.09 -9.69
C ARG A 71 -14.33 17.84 -9.55
N ARG A 72 -14.88 17.92 -8.33
CA ARG A 72 -16.11 18.68 -8.07
C ARG A 72 -15.92 20.16 -8.36
N ARG A 73 -14.85 20.77 -7.83
CA ARG A 73 -14.53 22.18 -8.06
C ARG A 73 -14.32 22.46 -9.55
N LEU A 74 -13.64 21.58 -10.27
CA LEU A 74 -13.46 21.69 -11.72
C LEU A 74 -14.82 21.66 -12.44
N ALA A 75 -15.71 20.73 -12.08
CA ALA A 75 -17.04 20.65 -12.66
C ALA A 75 -17.88 21.90 -12.39
N ASP A 76 -17.80 22.47 -11.19
CA ASP A 76 -18.50 23.71 -10.83
C ASP A 76 -17.94 24.91 -11.62
N LEU A 77 -16.63 25.01 -11.79
CA LEU A 77 -15.99 26.03 -12.65
C LEU A 77 -16.39 25.88 -14.12
N LEU A 78 -16.40 24.66 -14.65
CA LEU A 78 -16.82 24.39 -16.03
C LEU A 78 -18.29 24.78 -16.25
N ARG A 79 -19.18 24.47 -15.29
CA ARG A 79 -20.59 24.91 -15.36
C ARG A 79 -20.74 26.43 -15.27
N ALA A 80 -19.94 27.08 -14.42
CA ALA A 80 -19.95 28.53 -14.28
C ALA A 80 -19.45 29.22 -15.56
N GLY A 81 -18.40 28.69 -16.20
CA GLY A 81 -17.91 29.15 -17.50
C GLY A 81 -18.96 29.02 -18.61
N TYR A 82 -19.62 27.86 -18.72
CA TYR A 82 -20.70 27.66 -19.69
C TYR A 82 -21.91 28.60 -19.48
N ARG A 83 -22.22 28.97 -18.23
CA ARG A 83 -23.28 29.96 -17.95
C ARG A 83 -22.87 31.38 -18.35
N ALA A 84 -21.60 31.74 -18.20
CA ALA A 84 -21.11 33.05 -18.62
C ALA A 84 -21.16 33.21 -20.14
N ASP A 85 -20.75 32.18 -20.89
CA ASP A 85 -20.74 32.21 -22.36
C ASP A 85 -22.15 32.20 -22.97
N THR A 86 -23.12 31.53 -22.32
CA THR A 86 -24.52 31.52 -22.78
C THR A 86 -25.29 32.80 -22.42
N ALA A 87 -24.88 33.53 -21.38
CA ALA A 87 -25.50 34.81 -21.00
C ALA A 87 -25.00 36.01 -21.82
N VAL A 88 -23.83 35.91 -22.45
CA VAL A 88 -23.28 36.97 -23.33
C VAL A 88 -23.84 36.88 -24.76
N ALA A 89 -24.42 35.74 -25.15
CA ALA A 89 -24.96 35.49 -26.48
C ALA A 89 -26.47 35.77 -26.64
N ALA A 90 -27.16 36.28 -25.60
CA ALA A 90 -28.58 36.63 -25.58
C ALA A 90 -28.79 38.13 -25.39
#